data_AF-A0A1M3NXT6-F1
#
_entry.id   AF-A0A1M3NXT6-F1
#
_cell.length_a   1.000
_cell.length_b   1.000
_cell.length_c   1.000
_cell.angle_alpha   90.00
_cell.angle_beta   90.00
_cell.angle_gamma   90.00
#
_symmetry.space_group_name_H-M   'P 1'
#
loop_
_entity.id
_entity.type
_entity.pdbx_description
1 polymer ?
#
loop_
_entity_poly.entity_id
_entity_poly.type
_entity_poly.pdbx_seq_one_letter_code
_entity_poly.pdbx_strand_id
1 'polypeptide(L)'
;MKKANSFTHGLAALALCAVAALPAACAASSSGSASDPQGFTLTDGFLAKYQAVETDSIKDPCQLSPVKVLGLTGEGAGKATIDQMAARYDAQPGVHAMLASHGVTAKEMILGTVTLMSAAIQELKQQHPGMVQGNGAALQISAANMAFYQSHKQAIRQFNMQIAQQQLRANGGKLPPCLSESAG
;
A
#
# COMPACT_ATOMS: atom_id res chain seq x y z
N MET A 1 -3.67 46.98 72.41
CA MET A 1 -4.66 47.10 71.31
C MET A 1 -4.06 46.50 70.04
N LYS A 2 -4.77 45.57 69.38
CA LYS A 2 -4.63 45.03 67.99
C LYS A 2 -3.25 44.44 67.57
N LYS A 3 -3.09 43.11 67.58
CA LYS A 3 -3.31 42.09 66.50
C LYS A 3 -2.21 42.08 65.43
N ALA A 4 -1.34 41.04 65.41
CA ALA A 4 -1.44 39.77 64.63
C ALA A 4 -0.64 39.90 63.31
N ASN A 5 0.06 38.91 62.73
CA ASN A 5 0.22 37.50 63.01
C ASN A 5 1.52 37.02 62.32
N SER A 6 2.08 35.94 62.86
CA SER A 6 3.27 35.21 62.41
C SER A 6 3.19 34.69 60.97
N PHE A 7 4.34 34.66 60.29
CA PHE A 7 4.59 33.79 59.14
C PHE A 7 5.80 32.90 59.45
N THR A 8 5.56 31.60 59.41
CA THR A 8 6.50 30.53 59.69
C THR A 8 6.55 29.62 58.47
N HIS A 9 7.70 28.97 58.26
CA HIS A 9 8.00 27.79 57.44
C HIS A 9 8.60 28.01 56.05
N GLY A 10 9.78 27.42 55.86
CA GLY A 10 10.42 27.23 54.56
C GLY A 10 11.50 26.16 54.64
N LEU A 11 11.09 24.89 54.79
CA LEU A 11 11.97 23.73 54.58
C LEU A 11 11.10 22.54 54.18
N ALA A 12 11.22 22.09 52.94
CA ALA A 12 11.13 20.68 52.53
C ALA A 12 11.41 20.57 51.02
N ALA A 13 12.59 20.05 50.70
CA ALA A 13 12.93 19.57 49.38
C ALA A 13 12.12 18.30 49.07
N LEU A 14 11.46 18.26 47.91
CA LEU A 14 10.81 17.07 47.38
C LEU A 14 11.47 16.73 46.04
N ALA A 15 12.21 15.63 46.05
CA ALA A 15 12.91 15.05 44.92
C ALA A 15 11.91 14.57 43.85
N LEU A 16 12.25 14.85 42.59
CA LEU A 16 11.52 14.43 41.40
C LEU A 16 11.54 12.91 41.25
N CYS A 17 10.37 12.27 41.31
CA CYS A 17 10.12 10.99 40.65
C CYS A 17 9.31 11.23 39.39
N ALA A 18 9.99 11.42 38.25
CA ALA A 18 9.36 11.43 36.94
C ALA A 18 9.06 9.98 36.53
N VAL A 19 7.84 9.51 36.82
CA VAL A 19 7.30 8.29 36.21
C VAL A 19 6.95 8.63 34.77
N ALA A 20 7.80 8.24 33.83
CA ALA A 20 7.50 8.29 32.42
C ALA A 20 6.35 7.31 32.12
N ALA A 21 5.13 7.83 32.04
CA ALA A 21 4.00 7.12 31.46
C ALA A 21 4.30 6.91 29.96
N LEU A 22 4.83 5.73 29.62
CA LEU A 22 4.86 5.26 28.24
C LEU A 22 3.40 5.12 27.79
N PRO A 23 2.92 5.85 26.76
CA PRO A 23 1.74 5.40 26.07
C PRO A 23 2.10 4.08 25.41
N ALA A 24 1.50 2.99 25.90
CA ALA A 24 1.43 1.74 25.17
C ALA A 24 0.62 1.98 23.90
N ALA A 25 1.24 2.60 22.90
CA ALA A 25 0.81 2.54 21.52
C ALA A 25 1.12 1.14 21.00
N CYS A 26 0.40 0.14 21.54
CA CYS A 26 0.08 -1.04 20.77
C CYS A 26 -0.89 -0.58 19.68
N ALA A 27 -0.36 0.07 18.66
CA ALA A 27 -0.89 -0.11 17.33
C ALA A 27 -0.62 -1.59 17.01
N ALA A 28 -1.54 -2.45 17.47
CA ALA A 28 -1.67 -3.77 16.90
C ALA A 28 -1.89 -3.54 15.41
N SER A 29 -0.82 -3.74 14.64
CA SER A 29 -0.95 -3.90 13.20
C SER A 29 -1.87 -5.09 13.02
N SER A 30 -3.16 -4.81 12.78
CA SER A 30 -4.14 -5.83 12.45
C SER A 30 -3.75 -6.40 11.09
N SER A 31 -2.80 -7.33 11.09
CA SER A 31 -2.64 -8.31 10.03
C SER A 31 -3.80 -9.30 10.18
N GLY A 32 -5.01 -8.84 9.87
CA GLY A 32 -6.15 -9.73 9.66
C GLY A 32 -5.74 -10.78 8.63
N SER A 33 -6.04 -12.05 8.91
CA SER A 33 -5.63 -13.22 8.14
C SER A 33 -5.83 -13.00 6.64
N ALA A 34 -4.74 -12.62 5.97
CA ALA A 34 -4.74 -11.97 4.67
C ALA A 34 -4.86 -12.98 3.52
N SER A 35 -5.70 -14.01 3.64
CA SER A 35 -5.86 -15.01 2.56
C SER A 35 -6.94 -14.62 1.55
N ASP A 36 -7.77 -13.63 1.87
CA ASP A 36 -8.86 -13.14 1.03
C ASP A 36 -8.70 -11.64 0.75
N PRO A 37 -8.66 -11.19 -0.52
CA PRO A 37 -8.67 -9.77 -0.87
C PRO A 37 -9.90 -9.00 -0.34
N GLN A 38 -11.00 -9.69 0.02
CA GLN A 38 -12.12 -9.07 0.73
C GLN A 38 -11.82 -8.74 2.20
N GLY A 39 -10.89 -9.48 2.82
CA GLY A 39 -10.43 -9.27 4.19
C GLY A 39 -9.25 -8.30 4.31
N PHE A 40 -8.62 -7.92 3.20
CA PHE A 40 -7.54 -6.93 3.19
C PHE A 40 -8.11 -5.52 3.35
N THR A 41 -7.49 -4.70 4.21
CA THR A 41 -7.90 -3.30 4.43
C THR A 41 -6.78 -2.37 3.97
N LEU A 42 -7.11 -1.47 3.04
CA LEU A 42 -6.22 -0.41 2.61
C LEU A 42 -6.04 0.60 3.76
N THR A 43 -4.78 0.99 3.98
CA THR A 43 -4.39 1.94 5.02
C THR A 43 -3.33 2.88 4.47
N ASP A 44 -3.13 4.03 5.11
CA ASP A 44 -2.07 4.97 4.75
C ASP A 44 -0.68 4.33 4.86
N GLY A 45 -0.49 3.48 5.88
CA GLY A 45 0.74 2.72 6.06
C GLY A 45 1.01 1.75 4.91
N PHE A 46 -0.02 1.06 4.41
CA PHE A 46 0.11 0.24 3.21
C PHE A 46 0.40 1.11 1.97
N LEU A 47 -0.34 2.22 1.78
CA LEU A 47 -0.14 3.09 0.62
C LEU A 47 1.29 3.65 0.55
N ALA A 48 1.86 4.04 1.69
CA ALA A 48 3.25 4.49 1.75
C ALA A 48 4.24 3.38 1.34
N LYS A 49 4.05 2.15 1.82
CA LYS A 49 4.88 1.00 1.42
C LYS A 49 4.73 0.68 -0.06
N TYR A 50 3.51 0.68 -0.58
CA TYR A 50 3.21 0.49 -2.00
C TYR A 50 3.97 1.50 -2.86
N GLN A 51 3.91 2.79 -2.50
CA GLN A 51 4.61 3.84 -3.23
C GLN A 51 6.14 3.69 -3.18
N ALA A 52 6.68 3.28 -2.04
CA ALA A 52 8.11 3.03 -1.89
C ALA A 52 8.58 1.85 -2.78
N VAL A 53 7.83 0.75 -2.79
CA VAL A 53 8.09 -0.42 -3.65
C VAL A 53 7.99 -0.07 -5.14
N GLU A 54 6.96 0.67 -5.55
CA GLU A 54 6.81 1.11 -6.95
C GLU A 54 7.95 2.06 -7.38
N THR A 55 8.45 2.89 -6.47
CA THR A 55 9.62 3.75 -6.74
C THR A 55 10.88 2.93 -6.96
N ASP A 56 11.14 1.92 -6.14
CA ASP A 56 12.29 1.03 -6.32
C ASP A 56 12.17 0.17 -7.58
N SER A 57 10.94 -0.19 -7.96
CA SER A 57 10.67 -0.95 -9.17
C SER A 57 11.09 -0.23 -10.46
N ILE A 58 11.26 1.11 -10.45
CA ILE A 58 11.78 1.86 -11.60
C ILE A 58 13.21 1.41 -11.98
N LYS A 59 14.00 0.93 -11.01
CA LYS A 59 15.40 0.52 -11.22
C LYS A 59 15.51 -0.69 -12.15
N ASP A 60 14.56 -1.61 -12.05
CA ASP A 60 14.43 -2.77 -12.93
C ASP A 60 12.95 -3.18 -13.03
N PRO A 61 12.16 -2.47 -13.88
CA PRO A 61 10.72 -2.66 -13.91
C PRO A 61 10.31 -4.02 -14.46
N CYS A 62 11.20 -4.72 -15.16
CA CYS A 62 10.91 -6.04 -15.71
C CYS A 62 11.15 -7.17 -14.71
N GLN A 63 11.90 -6.94 -13.63
CA GLN A 63 12.11 -7.93 -12.57
C GLN A 63 11.45 -7.56 -11.26
N LEU A 64 11.26 -6.26 -10.99
CA LEU A 64 10.79 -5.80 -9.69
C LEU A 64 9.31 -5.43 -9.66
N SER A 65 8.68 -5.23 -10.82
CA SER A 65 7.25 -4.89 -10.87
C SER A 65 6.34 -6.12 -10.75
N PRO A 66 5.22 -6.04 -10.01
CA PRO A 66 4.26 -7.15 -9.92
C PRO A 66 3.44 -7.35 -11.21
N VAL A 67 3.56 -6.48 -12.23
CA VAL A 67 2.74 -6.51 -13.46
C VAL A 67 2.76 -7.88 -14.15
N LYS A 68 3.92 -8.56 -14.19
CA LYS A 68 4.06 -9.89 -14.80
C LYS A 68 3.24 -10.97 -14.09
N VAL A 69 3.14 -10.92 -12.76
CA VAL A 69 2.44 -11.96 -11.98
C VAL A 69 0.95 -11.69 -11.83
N LEU A 70 0.55 -10.42 -11.92
CA LEU A 70 -0.85 -10.00 -11.88
C LEU A 70 -1.60 -10.43 -13.15
N GLY A 71 -0.89 -10.87 -14.19
CA GLY A 71 -1.50 -11.48 -15.37
C GLY A 71 -2.47 -10.56 -16.08
N LEU A 72 -2.21 -9.25 -16.08
CA LEU A 72 -3.06 -8.25 -16.73
C LEU A 72 -3.06 -8.39 -18.26
N THR A 73 -2.09 -9.15 -18.80
CA THR A 73 -1.88 -9.37 -20.23
C THR A 73 -1.40 -10.82 -20.44
N GLY A 74 -2.29 -11.73 -20.84
CA GLY A 74 -1.93 -13.11 -21.24
C GLY A 74 -3.01 -14.19 -21.05
N GLU A 75 -2.85 -15.33 -21.74
CA GLU A 75 -3.69 -16.53 -21.57
C GLU A 75 -3.51 -17.10 -20.15
N GLY A 76 -4.50 -16.91 -19.28
CA GLY A 76 -4.45 -17.30 -17.87
C GLY A 76 -4.67 -16.16 -16.87
N ALA A 77 -4.86 -14.92 -17.35
CA ALA A 77 -5.37 -13.80 -16.58
C ALA A 77 -6.57 -14.24 -15.71
N GLY A 78 -6.45 -14.10 -14.39
CA GLY A 78 -7.51 -14.45 -13.43
C GLY A 78 -7.59 -15.92 -12.97
N LYS A 79 -6.67 -16.81 -13.39
CA LYS A 79 -6.63 -18.21 -12.90
C LYS A 79 -5.73 -18.44 -11.68
N ALA A 80 -4.78 -17.53 -11.43
CA ALA A 80 -3.86 -17.67 -10.30
C ALA A 80 -4.50 -17.17 -9.01
N THR A 81 -4.34 -17.92 -7.91
CA THR A 81 -4.74 -17.44 -6.58
C THR A 81 -3.80 -16.34 -6.10
N ILE A 82 -4.23 -15.55 -5.11
CA ILE A 82 -3.36 -14.54 -4.46
C ILE A 82 -2.06 -15.18 -3.97
N ASP A 83 -2.13 -16.34 -3.31
CA ASP A 83 -0.94 -17.01 -2.79
C ASP A 83 0.01 -17.45 -3.91
N GLN A 84 -0.52 -17.91 -5.04
CA GLN A 84 0.29 -18.26 -6.21
C GLN A 84 0.95 -17.03 -6.83
N MET A 85 0.23 -15.91 -6.92
CA MET A 85 0.79 -14.64 -7.40
C MET A 85 1.88 -14.12 -6.46
N ALA A 86 1.64 -14.15 -5.15
CA ALA A 86 2.60 -13.74 -4.14
C ALA A 86 3.87 -14.60 -4.17
N ALA A 87 3.74 -15.92 -4.23
CA ALA A 87 4.89 -16.82 -4.32
C ALA A 87 5.70 -16.60 -5.60
N ARG A 88 5.02 -16.41 -6.75
CA ARG A 88 5.69 -16.10 -8.03
C ARG A 88 6.38 -14.73 -8.00
N TYR A 89 5.81 -13.75 -7.31
CA TYR A 89 6.40 -12.43 -7.17
C TYR A 89 7.65 -12.49 -6.31
N ASP A 90 7.57 -13.10 -5.12
CA ASP A 90 8.68 -13.24 -4.19
C ASP A 90 9.86 -14.01 -4.79
N ALA A 91 9.58 -14.98 -5.68
CA ALA A 91 10.57 -15.76 -6.39
C ALA A 91 11.34 -14.99 -7.50
N GLN A 92 10.92 -13.77 -7.87
CA GLN A 92 11.64 -12.99 -8.86
C GLN A 92 12.97 -12.47 -8.30
N PRO A 93 14.05 -12.43 -9.11
CA PRO A 93 15.34 -11.92 -8.66
C PRO A 93 15.23 -10.51 -8.07
N GLY A 94 15.69 -10.34 -6.83
CA GLY A 94 15.72 -9.05 -6.14
C GLY A 94 14.41 -8.63 -5.47
N VAL A 95 13.26 -9.25 -5.80
CA VAL A 95 11.96 -8.85 -5.23
C VAL A 95 11.91 -9.08 -3.72
N HIS A 96 12.28 -10.29 -3.25
CA HIS A 96 12.27 -10.58 -1.81
C HIS A 96 13.05 -9.54 -0.98
N ALA A 97 14.26 -9.21 -1.43
CA ALA A 97 15.12 -8.23 -0.76
C ALA A 97 14.53 -6.80 -0.79
N MET A 98 13.98 -6.38 -1.94
CA MET A 98 13.30 -5.09 -2.08
C MET A 98 12.10 -5.00 -1.12
N LEU A 99 11.21 -5.98 -1.12
CA LEU A 99 10.03 -6.00 -0.25
C LEU A 99 10.42 -6.00 1.23
N ALA A 100 11.41 -6.81 1.60
CA ALA A 100 11.94 -6.86 2.97
C ALA A 100 12.47 -5.49 3.43
N SER A 101 13.14 -4.73 2.56
CA SER A 101 13.65 -3.38 2.91
C SER A 101 12.55 -2.36 3.23
N HIS A 102 11.31 -2.61 2.78
CA HIS A 102 10.14 -1.78 3.05
C HIS A 102 9.20 -2.39 4.11
N GLY A 103 9.59 -3.51 4.72
CA GLY A 103 8.79 -4.20 5.73
C GLY A 103 7.41 -4.64 5.19
N VAL A 104 7.37 -5.09 3.94
CA VAL A 104 6.17 -5.61 3.27
C VAL A 104 6.45 -7.02 2.76
N THR A 105 5.44 -7.89 2.80
CA THR A 105 5.54 -9.23 2.20
C THR A 105 5.02 -9.22 0.76
N ALA A 106 5.43 -10.19 -0.07
CA ALA A 106 4.87 -10.32 -1.41
C ALA A 106 3.35 -10.52 -1.40
N LYS A 107 2.82 -11.24 -0.40
CA LYS A 107 1.39 -11.44 -0.22
C LYS A 107 0.66 -10.14 0.12
N GLU A 108 1.17 -9.35 1.06
CA GLU A 108 0.63 -8.04 1.41
C GLU A 108 0.66 -7.08 0.20
N MET A 109 1.76 -7.08 -0.56
CA MET A 109 1.89 -6.26 -1.77
C MET A 109 0.88 -6.66 -2.84
N ILE A 110 0.77 -7.95 -3.16
CA ILE A 110 -0.17 -8.44 -4.19
C ILE A 110 -1.62 -8.16 -3.78
N LEU A 111 -1.99 -8.41 -2.53
CA LEU A 111 -3.34 -8.11 -2.04
C LEU A 111 -3.68 -6.66 -2.22
N GLY A 112 -2.86 -5.76 -1.69
CA GLY A 112 -3.17 -4.34 -1.75
C GLY A 112 -3.12 -3.77 -3.17
N THR A 113 -2.24 -4.24 -4.04
CA THR A 113 -2.26 -3.88 -5.47
C THR A 113 -3.56 -4.36 -6.13
N VAL A 114 -3.96 -5.61 -5.93
CA VAL A 114 -5.23 -6.15 -6.48
C VAL A 114 -6.44 -5.39 -5.93
N THR A 115 -6.44 -5.04 -4.64
CA THR A 115 -7.51 -4.25 -4.01
C THR A 115 -7.59 -2.84 -4.61
N LEU A 116 -6.46 -2.13 -4.77
CA LEU A 116 -6.42 -0.81 -5.40
C LEU A 116 -6.90 -0.86 -6.86
N MET A 117 -6.43 -1.83 -7.63
CA MET A 117 -6.86 -2.03 -9.02
C MET A 117 -8.35 -2.32 -9.13
N SER A 118 -8.87 -3.21 -8.28
CA SER A 118 -10.28 -3.57 -8.27
C SER A 118 -11.16 -2.38 -7.86
N ALA A 119 -10.71 -1.55 -6.92
CA ALA A 119 -11.42 -0.32 -6.54
C ALA A 119 -11.48 0.68 -7.70
N ALA A 120 -10.39 0.84 -8.45
CA ALA A 120 -10.36 1.68 -9.65
C ALA A 120 -11.28 1.14 -10.76
N ILE A 121 -11.29 -0.17 -11.00
CA ILE A 121 -12.19 -0.81 -11.98
C ILE A 121 -13.66 -0.66 -11.56
N GLN A 122 -13.96 -0.83 -10.27
CA GLN A 122 -15.31 -0.68 -9.74
C GLN A 122 -15.81 0.76 -9.89
N GLU A 123 -14.97 1.76 -9.58
CA GLU A 123 -15.27 3.17 -9.86
C GLU A 123 -15.51 3.41 -11.35
N LEU A 124 -14.62 2.91 -12.22
CA LEU A 124 -14.74 3.08 -13.66
C LEU A 124 -16.06 2.50 -14.19
N LYS A 125 -16.46 1.32 -13.71
CA LYS A 125 -17.73 0.68 -14.05
C LYS A 125 -18.94 1.50 -13.57
N GLN A 126 -18.85 2.16 -12.42
CA GLN A 126 -19.91 3.04 -11.93
C GLN A 126 -20.06 4.31 -12.79
N GLN A 127 -18.93 4.89 -13.22
CA GLN A 127 -18.93 6.11 -14.06
C GLN A 127 -19.28 5.82 -15.52
N HIS A 128 -18.90 4.64 -16.01
CA HIS A 128 -19.02 4.25 -17.40
C HIS A 128 -19.53 2.80 -17.53
N PRO A 129 -20.82 2.54 -17.25
CA PRO A 129 -21.37 1.19 -17.22
C PRO A 129 -21.25 0.43 -18.55
N GLY A 130 -21.08 1.14 -19.67
CA GLY A 130 -20.89 0.56 -21.00
C GLY A 130 -19.44 0.23 -21.39
N MET A 131 -18.42 0.69 -20.64
CA MET A 131 -17.00 0.49 -21.00
C MET A 131 -16.37 -0.78 -20.41
N VAL A 132 -16.88 -1.28 -19.29
CA VAL A 132 -16.40 -2.52 -18.66
C VAL A 132 -17.37 -3.65 -19.00
N GLN A 133 -17.33 -4.12 -20.26
CA GLN A 133 -18.10 -5.26 -20.73
C GLN A 133 -17.22 -6.51 -20.71
N GLY A 134 -17.36 -7.32 -19.67
CA GLY A 134 -16.66 -8.59 -19.57
C GLY A 134 -16.95 -9.29 -18.25
N ASN A 135 -16.99 -10.63 -18.29
CA ASN A 135 -17.08 -11.50 -17.11
C ASN A 135 -15.78 -11.54 -16.29
N GLY A 136 -14.82 -10.65 -16.57
CA GLY A 136 -13.64 -10.45 -15.73
C GLY A 136 -14.14 -9.96 -14.38
N ALA A 137 -14.25 -10.87 -13.42
CA ALA A 137 -14.76 -10.60 -12.09
C ALA A 137 -13.82 -9.61 -11.40
N ALA A 138 -14.07 -8.30 -11.59
CA ALA A 138 -13.57 -7.31 -10.66
C ALA A 138 -14.00 -7.78 -9.27
N LEU A 139 -13.01 -8.05 -8.41
CA LEU A 139 -13.30 -8.48 -7.06
C LEU A 139 -14.21 -7.44 -6.43
N GLN A 140 -15.29 -7.90 -5.79
CA GLN A 140 -16.14 -6.99 -5.05
C GLN A 140 -15.34 -6.41 -3.89
N ILE A 141 -15.09 -5.11 -3.93
CA ILE A 141 -14.32 -4.42 -2.91
C ILE A 141 -15.24 -3.93 -1.78
N SER A 142 -14.74 -4.03 -0.55
CA SER A 142 -15.45 -3.56 0.63
C SER A 142 -15.71 -2.05 0.56
N ALA A 143 -16.77 -1.60 1.24
CA ALA A 143 -17.08 -0.17 1.32
C ALA A 143 -15.93 0.65 1.93
N ALA A 144 -15.20 0.08 2.90
CA ALA A 144 -14.04 0.72 3.53
C ALA A 144 -12.89 0.94 2.54
N ASN A 145 -12.56 -0.07 1.73
CA ASN A 145 -11.51 0.05 0.72
C ASN A 145 -11.92 0.99 -0.42
N MET A 146 -13.20 1.00 -0.81
CA MET A 146 -13.72 1.99 -1.75
C MET A 146 -13.62 3.41 -1.18
N ALA A 147 -13.98 3.63 0.08
CA ALA A 147 -13.85 4.93 0.73
C ALA A 147 -12.38 5.38 0.81
N PHE A 148 -11.46 4.48 1.17
CA PHE A 148 -10.03 4.75 1.18
C PHE A 148 -9.50 5.13 -0.21
N TYR A 149 -9.87 4.36 -1.24
CA TYR A 149 -9.47 4.66 -2.62
C TYR A 149 -10.01 6.03 -3.05
N GLN A 150 -11.27 6.34 -2.75
CA GLN A 150 -11.86 7.63 -3.12
C GLN A 150 -11.17 8.82 -2.43
N SER A 151 -10.81 8.71 -1.15
CA SER A 151 -10.10 9.78 -0.44
C SER A 151 -8.66 9.97 -0.93
N HIS A 152 -8.01 8.93 -1.47
CA HIS A 152 -6.62 8.96 -1.93
C HIS A 152 -6.44 8.99 -3.45
N LYS A 153 -7.53 8.90 -4.22
CA LYS A 153 -7.53 8.80 -5.69
C LYS A 153 -6.62 9.80 -6.38
N GLN A 154 -6.68 11.07 -5.96
CA GLN A 154 -5.87 12.11 -6.58
C GLN A 154 -4.38 11.89 -6.32
N ALA A 155 -4.00 11.55 -5.09
CA ALA A 155 -2.62 11.26 -4.73
C ALA A 155 -2.10 10.01 -5.45
N ILE A 156 -2.89 8.94 -5.50
CA ILE A 156 -2.56 7.71 -6.23
C ILE A 156 -2.36 8.00 -7.72
N ARG A 157 -3.27 8.78 -8.33
CA ARG A 157 -3.15 9.17 -9.76
C ARG A 157 -1.89 10.00 -10.01
N GLN A 158 -1.61 10.99 -9.18
CA GLN A 158 -0.40 11.81 -9.30
C GLN A 158 0.87 10.97 -9.18
N PHE A 159 0.92 10.10 -8.19
CA PHE A 159 2.02 9.15 -8.00
C PHE A 159 2.22 8.26 -9.22
N ASN A 160 1.15 7.61 -9.72
CA ASN A 160 1.24 6.73 -10.89
C ASN A 160 1.72 7.48 -12.15
N MET A 161 1.23 8.71 -12.38
CA MET A 161 1.72 9.55 -13.48
C MET A 161 3.20 9.89 -13.32
N GLN A 162 3.64 10.20 -12.11
CA GLN A 162 5.04 10.51 -11.81
C GLN A 162 5.94 9.30 -12.06
N ILE A 163 5.56 8.11 -11.57
CA ILE A 163 6.32 6.86 -11.79
C ILE A 163 6.38 6.54 -13.28
N ALA A 164 5.26 6.61 -14.01
CA ALA A 164 5.23 6.36 -15.45
C ALA A 164 6.15 7.33 -16.22
N GLN A 165 6.13 8.63 -15.87
CA GLN A 165 7.03 9.61 -16.48
C GLN A 165 8.51 9.33 -16.17
N GLN A 166 8.84 8.96 -14.93
CA GLN A 166 10.20 8.60 -14.56
C GLN A 166 10.67 7.35 -15.31
N GLN A 167 9.82 6.34 -15.42
CA GLN A 167 10.10 5.11 -16.15
C GLN A 167 10.32 5.38 -17.64
N LEU A 168 9.46 6.18 -18.28
CA LEU A 168 9.66 6.59 -19.68
C LEU A 168 10.98 7.33 -19.87
N ARG A 169 11.30 8.29 -18.99
CA ARG A 169 12.58 9.02 -19.04
C ARG A 169 13.78 8.09 -18.89
N ALA A 170 13.74 7.16 -17.93
CA ALA A 170 14.79 6.18 -17.71
C ALA A 170 14.99 5.24 -18.92
N ASN A 171 13.94 5.02 -19.71
CA ASN A 171 13.96 4.16 -20.90
C ASN A 171 13.98 4.95 -22.23
N GLY A 172 14.53 6.17 -22.24
CA GLY A 172 14.72 6.96 -23.46
C GLY A 172 13.40 7.34 -24.17
N GLY A 173 12.33 7.52 -23.40
CA GLY A 173 10.98 7.84 -23.88
C GLY A 173 10.15 6.63 -24.32
N LYS A 174 10.65 5.41 -24.13
CA LYS A 174 9.96 4.17 -24.56
C LYS A 174 9.44 3.39 -23.36
N LEU A 175 8.43 2.55 -23.60
CA LEU A 175 8.02 1.55 -22.61
C LEU A 175 9.13 0.50 -22.44
N PRO A 176 9.33 -0.03 -21.22
CA PRO A 176 10.21 -1.17 -21.00
C PRO A 176 9.77 -2.37 -21.86
N PRO A 177 10.71 -3.24 -22.28
CA PRO A 177 10.42 -4.40 -23.13
C PRO A 177 9.27 -5.27 -22.61
N CYS A 178 9.27 -5.54 -21.31
CA CYS A 178 8.24 -6.33 -20.64
C CYS A 178 6.83 -5.70 -20.63
N LEU A 179 6.71 -4.41 -20.93
CA LEU A 179 5.42 -3.71 -21.07
C LEU A 179 5.06 -3.45 -22.54
N SER A 180 6.04 -3.43 -23.45
CA SER A 180 5.81 -3.25 -24.89
C SER A 180 5.39 -4.55 -25.60
N GLU A 181 5.90 -5.71 -25.19
CA GLU A 181 5.57 -7.00 -25.81
C GLU A 181 4.14 -7.46 -25.50
N SER A 182 3.54 -6.95 -24.44
CA SER A 182 2.15 -7.21 -24.03
C SER A 182 1.09 -6.34 -24.74
N ALA A 183 1.52 -5.42 -25.62
CA ALA A 183 0.64 -4.51 -26.37
C ALA A 183 0.47 -4.91 -27.85
N GLY A 184 1.04 -6.04 -28.27
CA GLY A 184 0.97 -6.61 -29.63
C GLY A 184 -0.02 -7.77 -29.72
#